data_AF-A0AAD8B5A9-F1
#
_entry.id   AF-A0AAD8B5A9-F1
#
_cell.length_a   1.000
_cell.length_b   1.000
_cell.length_c   1.000
_cell.angle_alpha   90.00
_cell.angle_beta   90.00
_cell.angle_gamma   90.00
#
_symmetry.space_group_name_H-M   'P 1'
#
loop_
_entity.id
_entity.type
_entity.pdbx_description
1 polymer ?
#
loop_
_entity_poly.entity_id
_entity_poly.type
_entity_poly.pdbx_seq_one_letter_code
_entity_poly.pdbx_strand_id
1 'polypeptide(L)'
;MSVWICFSLFVLATQSFEINDHHLSDVDIEFLHSLPSVRAGARLPGFKYLYLEPGSHLTTALNLNHSQLEIAGSPRTSQHALDVAADIIVKMTRHMPPSMFQTLTKGKVGLFTAVEKMTIYPEYTHIANGNCGTSCAGNCSHTCAADGRKYESIMGLTNSRSVVLDDIVLCSAHDPYHHVDNVLVHEFGHLVHFYATTPAIKTQILSAYNASKLHATWPLNTYGMRNAHEYWATATQIFFGALHVKGGMNQCGANFCNGFQQSRDHLRSLDPAVFNILSHVYTNNNPSLNPGFSICPAGSVVVG
;
A
#
# COMPACT_ATOMS: atom_id res chain seq x y z
N MET A 1 -1.77 -38.37 -53.49
CA MET A 1 -1.14 -39.49 -52.74
C MET A 1 0.14 -38.96 -52.10
N SER A 2 0.18 -39.01 -50.77
CA SER A 2 1.36 -39.10 -49.87
C SER A 2 2.44 -38.00 -49.95
N VAL A 3 2.49 -37.10 -48.96
CA VAL A 3 3.24 -37.16 -47.67
C VAL A 3 4.67 -36.65 -47.82
N TRP A 4 4.95 -35.48 -47.22
CA TRP A 4 6.21 -35.21 -46.55
C TRP A 4 5.90 -34.54 -45.21
N ILE A 5 6.28 -35.25 -44.15
CA ILE A 5 6.22 -34.83 -42.75
C ILE A 5 7.48 -34.03 -42.46
N CYS A 6 7.34 -32.82 -41.93
CA CYS A 6 8.41 -32.16 -41.19
C CYS A 6 7.81 -31.59 -39.91
N PHE A 7 7.98 -32.34 -38.82
CA PHE A 7 7.68 -31.89 -37.47
C PHE A 7 8.75 -30.88 -37.06
N SER A 8 8.38 -29.62 -36.90
CA SER A 8 9.13 -28.66 -36.09
C SER A 8 8.34 -28.41 -34.82
N LEU A 9 8.71 -29.11 -33.74
CA LEU A 9 8.34 -28.75 -32.38
C LEU A 9 8.96 -27.37 -32.08
N PHE A 10 8.14 -26.32 -32.12
CA PHE A 10 8.44 -25.12 -31.36
C PHE A 10 8.02 -25.36 -29.92
N VAL A 11 8.99 -25.76 -29.10
CA VAL A 11 8.88 -25.65 -27.64
C VAL A 11 8.91 -24.15 -27.34
N LEU A 12 7.73 -23.55 -27.19
CA LEU A 12 7.60 -22.28 -26.50
C LEU A 12 8.00 -22.53 -25.05
N ALA A 13 9.24 -22.19 -24.72
CA ALA A 13 9.68 -22.03 -23.35
C ALA A 13 8.82 -20.94 -22.72
N THR A 14 7.76 -21.36 -22.01
CA THR A 14 7.13 -20.51 -21.01
C THR A 14 8.18 -20.27 -19.95
N GLN A 15 8.89 -19.15 -20.03
CA GLN A 15 9.59 -18.62 -18.86
C GLN A 15 8.51 -18.34 -17.83
N SER A 16 8.31 -19.29 -16.92
CA SER A 16 7.67 -19.05 -15.65
C SER A 16 8.53 -18.01 -14.95
N PHE A 17 8.14 -16.74 -15.04
CA PHE A 17 8.51 -15.79 -14.02
C PHE A 17 7.99 -16.39 -12.71
N GLU A 18 8.89 -16.91 -11.88
CA GLU A 18 8.57 -17.24 -10.50
C GLU A 18 8.01 -15.98 -9.88
N ILE A 19 6.68 -15.97 -9.70
CA ILE A 19 5.99 -14.92 -8.98
C ILE A 19 6.45 -15.11 -7.54
N ASN A 20 7.43 -14.32 -7.10
CA ASN A 20 7.65 -14.12 -5.68
C ASN A 20 6.34 -13.57 -5.13
N ASP A 21 5.61 -14.46 -4.48
CA ASP A 21 4.38 -14.16 -3.77
C ASP A 21 4.73 -13.09 -2.71
N HIS A 22 4.28 -11.86 -2.95
CA HIS A 22 4.53 -10.74 -2.04
C HIS A 22 3.48 -10.68 -0.91
N HIS A 23 2.57 -11.64 -0.81
CA HIS A 23 1.34 -11.55 -0.04
C HIS A 23 1.53 -11.96 1.43
N LEU A 24 1.06 -11.13 2.38
CA LEU A 24 0.99 -11.50 3.79
C LEU A 24 -0.21 -12.42 4.06
N SER A 25 -0.05 -13.37 4.99
CA SER A 25 -1.16 -14.20 5.45
C SER A 25 -2.02 -13.48 6.50
N ASP A 26 -3.23 -14.00 6.76
CA ASP A 26 -4.09 -13.48 7.85
C ASP A 26 -3.39 -13.56 9.21
N VAL A 27 -2.59 -14.61 9.43
CA VAL A 27 -1.80 -14.79 10.65
C VAL A 27 -0.71 -13.73 10.76
N ASP A 28 -0.07 -13.36 9.65
CA ASP A 28 0.94 -12.28 9.64
C ASP A 28 0.29 -10.94 9.98
N ILE A 29 -0.86 -10.64 9.37
CA ILE A 29 -1.62 -9.41 9.66
C ILE A 29 -2.03 -9.35 11.13
N GLU A 30 -2.56 -10.44 11.68
CA GLU A 30 -2.94 -10.52 13.09
C GLU A 30 -1.73 -10.34 14.02
N PHE A 31 -0.61 -10.99 13.71
CA PHE A 31 0.64 -10.82 14.45
C PHE A 31 1.12 -9.36 14.40
N LEU A 32 1.14 -8.73 13.24
CA LEU A 32 1.58 -7.34 13.08
C LEU A 32 0.69 -6.38 13.88
N HIS A 33 -0.62 -6.62 13.91
CA HIS A 33 -1.55 -5.83 14.73
C HIS A 33 -1.38 -6.04 16.24
N SER A 34 -0.81 -7.18 16.64
CA SER A 34 -0.47 -7.42 18.04
C SER A 34 0.76 -6.63 18.50
N LEU A 35 1.58 -6.12 17.57
CA LEU A 35 2.79 -5.40 17.92
C LEU A 35 2.47 -4.06 18.61
N PRO A 36 3.27 -3.66 19.62
CA PRO A 36 3.02 -2.44 20.37
C PRO A 36 2.97 -1.20 19.47
N SER A 37 1.94 -0.37 19.67
CA SER A 37 1.95 1.00 19.14
C SER A 37 2.92 1.85 19.96
N VAL A 38 3.90 2.48 19.33
CA VAL A 38 4.76 3.45 20.02
C VAL A 38 4.04 4.79 20.11
N ARG A 39 3.83 5.30 21.33
CA ARG A 39 3.14 6.57 21.59
C ARG A 39 3.78 7.71 20.79
N ALA A 40 2.93 8.53 20.18
CA ALA A 40 3.35 9.80 19.59
C ALA A 40 3.96 10.71 20.68
N GLY A 41 5.03 11.44 20.34
CA GLY A 41 5.53 12.52 21.18
C GLY A 41 7.05 12.72 21.18
N ALA A 42 7.85 11.70 20.84
CA ALA A 42 9.29 11.85 20.70
C ALA A 42 9.70 11.77 19.22
N ARG A 43 10.27 12.85 18.68
CA ARG A 43 10.95 12.80 17.39
C ARG A 43 12.11 11.82 17.49
N LEU A 44 12.18 10.91 16.54
CA LEU A 44 13.26 9.95 16.42
C LEU A 44 14.53 10.69 15.97
N PRO A 45 15.70 10.39 16.56
CA PRO A 45 16.94 11.07 16.21
C PRO A 45 17.27 10.95 14.72
N GLY A 46 17.54 12.08 14.07
CA GLY A 46 17.90 12.14 12.64
C GLY A 46 16.72 12.03 11.66
N PHE A 47 15.51 11.73 12.12
CA PHE A 47 14.34 11.63 11.25
C PHE A 47 13.85 13.01 10.80
N LYS A 48 13.34 13.05 9.57
CA LYS A 48 12.69 14.21 8.95
C LYS A 48 11.18 14.05 9.10
N TYR A 49 10.46 15.15 9.31
CA TYR A 49 9.02 15.11 9.62
C TYR A 49 8.27 16.17 8.85
N LEU A 50 7.12 15.76 8.32
CA LEU A 50 6.04 16.61 7.86
C LEU A 50 4.76 16.22 8.60
N TYR A 51 3.89 17.18 8.82
CA TYR A 51 2.62 17.02 9.48
C TYR A 51 1.52 17.53 8.56
N LEU A 52 0.58 16.66 8.22
CA LEU A 52 -0.57 17.01 7.40
C LEU A 52 -1.76 17.38 8.29
N GLU A 53 -2.24 18.60 8.13
CA GLU A 53 -3.42 19.15 8.79
C GLU A 53 -4.69 18.99 7.93
N PRO A 54 -5.88 19.09 8.56
CA PRO A 54 -7.13 19.15 7.80
C PRO A 54 -7.10 20.28 6.76
N GLY A 55 -7.65 20.03 5.58
CA GLY A 55 -7.62 21.01 4.49
C GLY A 55 -6.35 20.98 3.63
N SER A 56 -5.54 19.92 3.72
CA SER A 56 -4.37 19.69 2.86
C SER A 56 -3.16 20.60 3.14
N HIS A 57 -3.05 21.12 4.35
CA HIS A 57 -1.93 21.97 4.75
C HIS A 57 -0.79 21.13 5.34
N LEU A 58 0.42 21.25 4.78
CA LEU A 58 1.63 20.61 5.28
C LEU A 58 2.45 21.58 6.11
N THR A 59 2.98 21.12 7.24
CA THR A 59 3.89 21.89 8.10
C THR A 59 5.02 21.02 8.62
N THR A 60 6.16 21.63 8.94
CA THR A 60 7.27 20.97 9.65
C THR A 60 7.13 21.04 11.17
N ALA A 61 6.13 21.77 11.67
CA ALA A 61 5.92 22.00 13.10
C ALA A 61 4.79 21.12 13.64
N LEU A 62 5.12 20.27 14.62
CA LEU A 62 4.14 19.53 15.39
C LEU A 62 3.35 20.50 16.27
N ASN A 63 2.04 20.54 16.09
CA ASN A 63 1.12 21.27 16.95
C ASN A 63 0.23 20.26 17.69
N LEU A 64 0.49 20.07 18.97
CA LEU A 64 -0.22 19.11 19.82
C LEU A 64 -1.72 19.44 20.02
N ASN A 65 -2.14 20.66 19.67
CA ASN A 65 -3.55 21.07 19.72
C ASN A 65 -4.29 20.80 18.41
N HIS A 66 -3.59 20.39 17.35
CA HIS A 66 -4.16 20.11 16.04
C HIS A 66 -4.20 18.60 15.78
N SER A 67 -5.22 18.13 15.06
CA SER A 67 -5.22 16.76 14.52
C SER A 67 -4.32 16.72 13.30
N GLN A 68 -3.11 16.17 13.45
CA GLN A 68 -2.09 16.13 12.41
C GLN A 68 -1.69 14.68 12.09
N LEU A 69 -1.68 14.32 10.81
CA LEU A 69 -1.10 13.07 10.35
C LEU A 69 0.42 13.22 10.21
N GLU A 70 1.19 12.46 10.99
CA GLU A 70 2.65 12.44 10.92
C GLU A 70 3.14 11.66 9.69
N ILE A 71 4.02 12.27 8.91
CA ILE A 71 4.75 11.63 7.81
C ILE A 71 6.25 11.80 8.11
N ALA A 72 6.94 10.69 8.34
CA ALA A 72 8.34 10.70 8.76
C ALA A 72 9.24 10.04 7.72
N GLY A 73 10.37 10.64 7.39
CA GLY A 73 11.45 10.00 6.64
C GLY A 73 12.58 9.58 7.58
N SER A 74 13.10 8.37 7.40
CA SER A 74 14.28 7.88 8.12
C SER A 74 15.51 8.78 7.90
N PRO A 75 16.57 8.68 8.73
CA PRO A 75 17.73 9.56 8.64
C PRO A 75 18.35 9.66 7.24
N ARG A 76 18.44 8.55 6.50
CA ARG A 76 19.00 8.53 5.15
C ARG A 76 17.98 8.78 4.03
N THR A 77 16.68 8.83 4.32
CA THR A 77 15.66 9.22 3.34
C THR A 77 15.91 10.65 2.86
N SER A 78 15.87 10.91 1.56
CA SER A 78 16.04 12.29 1.04
C SER A 78 14.84 13.18 1.39
N GLN A 79 15.05 14.51 1.49
CA GLN A 79 13.91 15.43 1.66
C GLN A 79 12.93 15.33 0.48
N HIS A 80 13.46 15.17 -0.73
CA HIS A 80 12.64 14.99 -1.93
C HIS A 80 11.70 13.78 -1.83
N ALA A 81 12.19 12.62 -1.36
CA ALA A 81 11.34 11.44 -1.15
C ALA A 81 10.23 11.70 -0.13
N LEU A 82 10.54 12.42 0.96
CA LEU A 82 9.56 12.81 1.96
C LEU A 82 8.49 13.75 1.38
N ASP A 83 8.89 14.72 0.56
CA ASP A 83 7.95 15.66 -0.07
C ASP A 83 7.05 14.97 -1.11
N VAL A 84 7.59 14.04 -1.91
CA VAL A 84 6.80 13.24 -2.87
C VAL A 84 5.78 12.36 -2.13
N ALA A 85 6.21 11.69 -1.05
CA ALA A 85 5.30 10.89 -0.22
C ALA A 85 4.19 11.75 0.36
N ALA A 86 4.54 12.92 0.93
CA ALA A 86 3.56 13.82 1.51
C ALA A 86 2.56 14.35 0.48
N ASP A 87 3.02 14.65 -0.74
CA ASP A 87 2.15 15.05 -1.85
C ASP A 87 1.15 13.93 -2.24
N ILE A 88 1.59 12.67 -2.30
CA ILE A 88 0.69 11.52 -2.52
C ILE A 88 -0.36 11.46 -1.40
N ILE A 89 0.06 11.53 -0.13
CA ILE A 89 -0.85 11.43 1.02
C ILE A 89 -1.85 12.60 1.07
N VAL A 90 -1.40 13.81 0.79
CA VAL A 90 -2.26 14.99 0.62
C VAL A 90 -3.32 14.70 -0.45
N LYS A 91 -2.90 14.24 -1.62
CA LYS A 91 -3.82 13.97 -2.74
C LYS A 91 -4.81 12.85 -2.46
N MET A 92 -4.40 11.82 -1.71
CA MET A 92 -5.30 10.75 -1.26
C MET A 92 -6.34 11.22 -0.25
N THR A 93 -6.01 12.21 0.58
CA THR A 93 -6.85 12.63 1.73
C THR A 93 -7.58 13.95 1.55
N ARG A 94 -7.22 14.77 0.56
CA ARG A 94 -7.75 16.14 0.40
C ARG A 94 -9.27 16.26 0.30
N HIS A 95 -9.93 15.19 -0.15
CA HIS A 95 -11.39 15.11 -0.33
C HIS A 95 -12.06 14.11 0.62
N MET A 96 -11.30 13.54 1.55
CA MET A 96 -11.79 12.63 2.58
C MET A 96 -12.75 13.38 3.53
N PRO A 97 -13.83 12.74 4.03
CA PRO A 97 -14.67 13.35 5.06
C PRO A 97 -13.83 13.80 6.27
N PRO A 98 -14.02 15.04 6.79
CA PRO A 98 -13.18 15.57 7.87
C PRO A 98 -13.12 14.70 9.12
N SER A 99 -14.23 14.03 9.48
CA SER A 99 -14.28 13.10 10.61
C SER A 99 -13.41 11.86 10.41
N MET A 100 -13.30 11.35 9.18
CA MET A 100 -12.42 10.23 8.85
C MET A 100 -10.96 10.65 8.87
N PHE A 101 -10.64 11.85 8.35
CA PHE A 101 -9.30 12.39 8.44
C PHE A 101 -8.87 12.57 9.91
N GLN A 102 -9.76 13.08 10.76
CA GLN A 102 -9.49 13.25 12.18
C GLN A 102 -9.15 11.92 12.88
N THR A 103 -9.84 10.82 12.56
CA THR A 103 -9.51 9.52 13.16
C THR A 103 -8.27 8.89 12.54
N LEU A 104 -8.02 9.15 11.26
CA LEU A 104 -6.81 8.74 10.54
C LEU A 104 -5.52 9.27 11.18
N THR A 105 -5.53 10.46 11.80
CA THR A 105 -4.34 11.05 12.45
C THR A 105 -3.83 10.26 13.66
N LYS A 106 -4.54 9.20 14.08
CA LYS A 106 -4.04 8.23 15.07
C LYS A 106 -2.97 7.30 14.49
N GLY A 107 -2.99 7.09 13.18
CA GLY A 107 -1.96 6.40 12.42
C GLY A 107 -0.81 7.34 12.05
N LYS A 108 0.25 6.77 11.49
CA LYS A 108 1.43 7.51 11.02
C LYS A 108 1.91 6.96 9.68
N VAL A 109 2.69 7.72 8.94
CA VAL A 109 3.35 7.29 7.70
C VAL A 109 4.87 7.36 7.87
N GLY A 110 5.59 6.43 7.25
CA GLY A 110 7.04 6.32 7.31
C GLY A 110 7.68 5.98 5.98
N LEU A 111 8.84 6.56 5.70
CA LEU A 111 9.74 6.17 4.61
C LEU A 111 11.05 5.66 5.18
N PHE A 112 11.53 4.55 4.65
CA PHE A 112 12.85 4.02 4.97
C PHE A 112 13.67 3.78 3.70
N THR A 113 14.98 3.77 3.86
CA THR A 113 15.92 3.37 2.79
C THR A 113 16.19 1.88 2.86
N ALA A 114 16.64 1.27 1.75
CA ALA A 114 17.03 -0.14 1.70
C ALA A 114 18.10 -0.53 2.75
N VAL A 115 18.94 0.43 3.17
CA VAL A 115 19.97 0.21 4.19
C VAL A 115 19.40 0.26 5.61
N GLU A 116 18.47 1.17 5.87
CA GLU A 116 17.89 1.36 7.21
C GLU A 116 16.78 0.36 7.51
N LYS A 117 16.06 -0.09 6.47
CA LYS A 117 14.91 -1.01 6.53
C LYS A 117 13.76 -0.46 7.38
N MET A 118 12.61 -1.12 7.32
CA MET A 118 11.44 -0.72 8.12
C MET A 118 11.69 -0.77 9.64
N THR A 119 12.62 -1.61 10.08
CA THR A 119 12.90 -1.87 11.51
C THR A 119 13.62 -0.71 12.20
N ILE A 120 14.02 0.33 11.45
CA ILE A 120 14.41 1.65 11.98
C ILE A 120 13.27 2.31 12.77
N TYR A 121 12.02 1.99 12.44
CA TYR A 121 10.85 2.48 13.17
C TYR A 121 10.61 1.59 14.40
N PRO A 122 10.44 2.18 15.60
CA PRO A 122 10.22 1.45 16.84
C PRO A 122 9.09 0.42 16.77
N GLU A 123 8.01 0.74 16.05
CA GLU A 123 6.85 -0.13 15.83
C GLU A 123 7.21 -1.48 15.18
N TYR A 124 8.35 -1.57 14.48
CA TYR A 124 8.81 -2.76 13.76
C TYR A 124 10.09 -3.36 14.33
N THR A 125 10.60 -2.88 15.47
CA THR A 125 11.82 -3.44 16.08
C THR A 125 11.67 -4.92 16.45
N HIS A 126 10.45 -5.36 16.76
CA HIS A 126 10.15 -6.74 17.14
C HIS A 126 10.27 -7.76 16.00
N ILE A 127 10.35 -7.30 14.75
CA ILE A 127 10.49 -8.17 13.57
C ILE A 127 11.88 -8.06 12.93
N ALA A 128 12.82 -7.40 13.63
CA ALA A 128 14.20 -7.24 13.19
C ALA A 128 14.92 -8.58 13.09
N ASN A 129 15.68 -8.77 12.01
CA ASN A 129 16.32 -10.05 11.73
C ASN A 129 17.46 -10.35 12.71
N GLY A 130 18.19 -9.33 13.16
CA GLY A 130 19.35 -9.50 14.04
C GLY A 130 20.33 -10.57 13.53
N ASN A 131 20.62 -11.56 14.36
CA ASN A 131 21.54 -12.67 14.05
C ASN A 131 20.84 -13.90 13.43
N CYS A 132 19.56 -13.79 13.06
CA CYS A 132 18.79 -14.93 12.56
C CYS A 132 19.15 -15.35 11.13
N GLY A 133 19.96 -14.57 10.41
CA GLY A 133 20.39 -14.88 9.05
C GLY A 133 19.18 -15.19 8.16
N THR A 134 19.15 -16.37 7.56
CA THR A 134 18.03 -16.88 6.74
C THR A 134 17.06 -17.76 7.52
N SER A 135 17.33 -18.07 8.79
CA SER A 135 16.49 -18.99 9.58
C SER A 135 15.16 -18.36 9.96
N CYS A 136 14.05 -19.07 9.74
CA CYS A 136 12.71 -18.74 10.24
C CYS A 136 12.24 -19.72 11.33
N ALA A 137 13.16 -20.50 11.90
CA ALA A 137 12.84 -21.54 12.88
C ALA A 137 13.15 -21.10 14.32
N GLY A 138 12.45 -21.71 15.28
CA GLY A 138 12.69 -21.50 16.71
C GLY A 138 12.57 -20.02 17.10
N ASN A 139 13.59 -19.50 17.80
CA ASN A 139 13.62 -18.11 18.23
C ASN A 139 13.64 -17.10 17.07
N CYS A 140 13.86 -17.52 15.82
CA CYS A 140 13.91 -16.64 14.65
C CYS A 140 12.59 -16.56 13.87
N SER A 141 11.57 -17.30 14.26
CA SER A 141 10.28 -17.32 13.56
C SER A 141 9.61 -15.94 13.48
N HIS A 142 9.75 -15.11 14.52
CA HIS A 142 9.20 -13.75 14.58
C HIS A 142 9.76 -12.79 13.51
N THR A 143 10.86 -13.16 12.85
CA THR A 143 11.52 -12.33 11.82
C THR A 143 10.98 -12.60 10.42
N CYS A 144 10.10 -13.59 10.26
CA CYS A 144 9.61 -14.03 8.97
C CYS A 144 8.09 -13.96 8.88
N ALA A 145 7.59 -13.61 7.69
CA ALA A 145 6.21 -13.84 7.32
C ALA A 145 5.93 -15.35 7.17
N ALA A 146 4.67 -15.74 7.15
CA ALA A 146 4.23 -17.13 7.06
C ALA A 146 4.72 -17.85 5.79
N ASP A 147 5.04 -17.09 4.73
CA ASP A 147 5.62 -17.60 3.49
C ASP A 147 7.15 -17.79 3.54
N GLY A 148 7.77 -17.52 4.69
CA GLY A 148 9.21 -17.68 4.92
C GLY A 148 10.07 -16.48 4.51
N ARG A 149 9.49 -15.42 3.93
CA ARG A 149 10.23 -14.19 3.65
C ARG A 149 10.55 -13.45 4.93
N LYS A 150 11.70 -12.78 4.98
CA LYS A 150 12.07 -11.91 6.10
C LYS A 150 11.24 -10.63 6.04
N TYR A 151 10.65 -10.22 7.16
CA TYR A 151 9.91 -8.95 7.22
C TYR A 151 10.77 -7.76 6.77
N GLU A 152 12.04 -7.74 7.17
CA GLU A 152 13.02 -6.73 6.75
C GLU A 152 13.30 -6.65 5.24
N SER A 153 12.89 -7.66 4.47
CA SER A 153 13.00 -7.68 3.00
C SER A 153 11.73 -7.23 2.28
N ILE A 154 10.65 -6.96 3.04
CA ILE A 154 9.39 -6.46 2.51
C ILE A 154 9.50 -4.94 2.31
N MET A 155 8.97 -4.44 1.21
CA MET A 155 9.19 -3.06 0.76
C MET A 155 8.09 -2.09 1.23
N GLY A 156 7.05 -2.62 1.87
CA GLY A 156 5.96 -1.87 2.48
C GLY A 156 5.30 -2.71 3.56
N LEU A 157 4.86 -2.09 4.65
CA LEU A 157 4.14 -2.79 5.71
C LEU A 157 3.30 -1.83 6.53
N THR A 158 2.14 -2.27 7.00
CA THR A 158 1.26 -1.43 7.82
C THR A 158 0.88 -2.08 9.14
N ASN A 159 1.10 -1.32 10.22
CA ASN A 159 0.51 -1.50 11.55
C ASN A 159 0.01 -0.11 12.02
N SER A 160 0.39 0.38 13.21
CA SER A 160 0.08 1.75 13.65
C SER A 160 0.81 2.84 12.87
N ARG A 161 1.84 2.44 12.13
CA ARG A 161 2.49 3.21 11.08
C ARG A 161 2.32 2.45 9.77
N SER A 162 2.18 3.15 8.66
CA SER A 162 2.35 2.60 7.32
C SER A 162 3.74 2.99 6.85
N VAL A 163 4.59 2.02 6.53
CA VAL A 163 5.98 2.27 6.11
C VAL A 163 6.23 1.76 4.70
N VAL A 164 7.04 2.47 3.92
CA VAL A 164 7.40 2.10 2.55
C VAL A 164 8.85 2.43 2.25
N LEU A 165 9.46 1.66 1.34
CA LEU A 165 10.78 1.93 0.78
C LEU A 165 10.74 3.21 -0.06
N ASP A 166 11.70 4.11 0.15
CA ASP A 166 11.77 5.40 -0.54
C ASP A 166 12.04 5.28 -2.05
N ASP A 167 12.77 4.26 -2.50
CA ASP A 167 12.97 3.95 -3.92
C ASP A 167 11.66 3.74 -4.68
N ILE A 168 10.62 3.19 -4.03
CA ILE A 168 9.29 3.02 -4.64
C ILE A 168 8.63 4.39 -4.84
N VAL A 169 8.68 5.23 -3.81
CA VAL A 169 8.06 6.57 -3.85
C VAL A 169 8.73 7.46 -4.89
N LEU A 170 10.05 7.34 -5.01
CA LEU A 170 10.85 8.06 -6.00
C LEU A 170 10.76 7.46 -7.41
N CYS A 171 10.21 6.25 -7.56
CA CYS A 171 10.38 5.43 -8.76
C CYS A 171 11.83 5.43 -9.25
N SER A 172 12.76 5.16 -8.33
CA SER A 172 14.19 5.18 -8.63
C SER A 172 14.57 3.98 -9.51
N ALA A 173 15.80 3.97 -10.04
CA ALA A 173 16.32 2.80 -10.76
C ALA A 173 16.38 1.52 -9.89
N HIS A 174 16.29 1.65 -8.57
CA HIS A 174 16.28 0.54 -7.61
C HIS A 174 14.88 0.17 -7.14
N ASP A 175 13.82 0.76 -7.70
CA ASP A 175 12.44 0.36 -7.39
C ASP A 175 12.24 -1.14 -7.71
N PRO A 176 11.98 -1.99 -6.69
CA PRO A 176 11.79 -3.43 -6.88
C PRO A 176 10.48 -3.77 -7.62
N TYR A 177 9.59 -2.80 -7.81
CA TYR A 177 8.37 -2.93 -8.58
C TYR A 177 8.48 -2.32 -9.98
N HIS A 178 9.68 -1.92 -10.44
CA HIS A 178 9.93 -1.48 -11.81
C HIS A 178 8.93 -0.43 -12.32
N HIS A 179 8.54 0.52 -11.46
CA HIS A 179 7.68 1.67 -11.80
C HIS A 179 6.24 1.29 -12.17
N VAL A 180 5.80 0.08 -11.84
CA VAL A 180 4.44 -0.42 -12.15
C VAL A 180 3.50 -0.48 -10.95
N ASP A 181 3.98 -0.12 -9.75
CA ASP A 181 3.21 -0.20 -8.52
C ASP A 181 3.63 0.90 -7.54
N ASN A 182 2.68 1.67 -7.03
CA ASN A 182 2.95 2.61 -5.95
C ASN A 182 2.50 2.00 -4.61
N VAL A 183 3.44 1.33 -3.95
CA VAL A 183 3.19 0.62 -2.68
C VAL A 183 2.78 1.57 -1.55
N LEU A 184 3.17 2.85 -1.58
CA LEU A 184 2.68 3.81 -0.58
C LEU A 184 1.16 3.92 -0.61
N VAL A 185 0.54 3.90 -1.80
CA VAL A 185 -0.93 3.97 -1.94
C VAL A 185 -1.59 2.73 -1.35
N HIS A 186 -0.96 1.56 -1.51
CA HIS A 186 -1.41 0.30 -0.92
C HIS A 186 -1.38 0.35 0.61
N GLU A 187 -0.19 0.61 1.15
CA GLU A 187 0.06 0.58 2.59
C GLU A 187 -0.72 1.69 3.31
N PHE A 188 -0.85 2.85 2.68
CA PHE A 188 -1.72 3.88 3.20
C PHE A 188 -3.20 3.49 3.15
N GLY A 189 -3.61 2.70 2.15
CA GLY A 189 -4.93 2.07 2.09
C GLY A 189 -5.22 1.21 3.33
N HIS A 190 -4.26 0.39 3.77
CA HIS A 190 -4.36 -0.34 5.04
C HIS A 190 -4.51 0.61 6.24
N LEU A 191 -3.73 1.70 6.29
CA LEU A 191 -3.82 2.68 7.37
C LEU A 191 -5.20 3.36 7.45
N VAL A 192 -5.76 3.71 6.30
CA VAL A 192 -7.13 4.25 6.16
C VAL A 192 -8.15 3.23 6.62
N HIS A 193 -8.00 1.95 6.23
CA HIS A 193 -8.86 0.87 6.74
C HIS A 193 -8.84 0.82 8.27
N PHE A 194 -7.66 0.88 8.89
CA PHE A 194 -7.56 0.76 10.34
C PHE A 194 -8.14 1.95 11.10
N TYR A 195 -7.80 3.16 10.68
CA TYR A 195 -8.02 4.36 11.48
C TYR A 195 -9.12 5.28 10.96
N ALA A 196 -9.38 5.32 9.65
CA ALA A 196 -10.38 6.21 9.06
C ALA A 196 -11.77 5.57 8.99
N THR A 197 -11.85 4.25 8.78
CA THR A 197 -13.14 3.57 8.62
C THR A 197 -13.81 3.26 9.95
N THR A 198 -15.12 3.55 10.03
CA THR A 198 -15.95 3.20 11.19
C THR A 198 -16.22 1.70 11.24
N PRO A 199 -16.66 1.13 12.39
CA PRO A 199 -17.05 -0.28 12.45
C PRO A 199 -18.08 -0.68 11.37
N ALA A 200 -19.04 0.20 11.07
CA ALA A 200 -20.02 -0.04 10.02
C ALA A 200 -19.38 -0.13 8.62
N ILE A 201 -18.42 0.75 8.31
CA ILE A 201 -17.68 0.70 7.04
C ILE A 201 -16.81 -0.55 6.96
N LYS A 202 -16.14 -0.96 8.05
CA LYS A 202 -15.39 -2.23 8.11
C LYS A 202 -16.29 -3.43 7.81
N THR A 203 -17.52 -3.45 8.35
CA THR A 203 -18.51 -4.49 8.02
C THR A 203 -18.92 -4.46 6.55
N GLN A 204 -19.08 -3.28 5.95
CA GLN A 204 -19.36 -3.15 4.51
C GLN A 204 -18.21 -3.68 3.66
N ILE A 205 -16.95 -3.36 4.01
CA ILE A 205 -15.75 -3.88 3.33
C ILE A 205 -15.71 -5.41 3.40
N LEU A 206 -15.89 -5.98 4.60
CA LEU A 206 -15.92 -7.43 4.77
C LEU A 206 -17.04 -8.09 3.97
N SER A 207 -18.21 -7.47 3.93
CA SER A 207 -19.35 -7.97 3.15
C SER A 207 -19.07 -7.93 1.65
N ALA A 208 -18.47 -6.84 1.15
CA ALA A 208 -18.05 -6.71 -0.24
C ALA A 208 -17.00 -7.76 -0.63
N TYR A 209 -15.98 -7.97 0.21
CA TYR A 209 -14.98 -9.03 0.02
C TYR A 209 -15.62 -10.42 -0.03
N ASN A 210 -16.49 -10.75 0.93
CA ASN A 210 -17.15 -12.06 0.96
C ASN A 210 -18.05 -12.29 -0.26
N ALA A 211 -18.80 -11.28 -0.69
CA ALA A 211 -19.61 -11.35 -1.90
C ALA A 211 -18.73 -11.53 -3.14
N SER A 212 -17.67 -10.75 -3.28
CA SER A 212 -16.69 -10.86 -4.36
C SER A 212 -16.05 -12.26 -4.42
N LYS A 213 -15.69 -12.83 -3.27
CA LYS A 213 -15.14 -14.18 -3.17
C LYS A 213 -16.17 -15.25 -3.55
N LEU A 214 -17.41 -15.12 -3.09
CA LEU A 214 -18.51 -16.04 -3.40
C LEU A 214 -18.82 -16.05 -4.90
N HIS A 215 -18.79 -14.87 -5.54
CA HIS A 215 -19.12 -14.71 -6.95
C HIS A 215 -17.91 -14.82 -7.88
N ALA A 216 -16.70 -15.00 -7.33
CA ALA A 216 -15.45 -14.93 -8.06
C ALA A 216 -15.35 -13.68 -8.96
N THR A 217 -15.80 -12.52 -8.43
CA THR A 217 -15.76 -11.23 -9.13
C THR A 217 -14.35 -10.90 -9.61
N TRP A 218 -13.36 -11.25 -8.78
CA TRP A 218 -11.93 -11.22 -9.13
C TRP A 218 -11.35 -12.64 -9.09
N PRO A 219 -10.26 -12.92 -9.84
CA PRO A 219 -9.62 -14.22 -9.77
C PRO A 219 -9.13 -14.51 -8.35
N LEU A 220 -9.53 -15.66 -7.79
CA LEU A 220 -9.33 -15.97 -6.36
C LEU A 220 -7.87 -16.18 -5.96
N ASN A 221 -7.00 -16.44 -6.92
CA ASN A 221 -5.56 -16.63 -6.73
C ASN A 221 -4.75 -15.31 -6.85
N THR A 222 -5.42 -14.17 -6.76
CA THR A 222 -4.77 -12.85 -6.84
C THR A 222 -4.54 -12.25 -5.47
N TYR A 223 -3.61 -11.29 -5.40
CA TYR A 223 -3.28 -10.60 -4.15
C TYR A 223 -4.51 -9.98 -3.49
N GLY A 224 -5.31 -9.24 -4.27
CA GLY A 224 -6.52 -8.57 -3.77
C GLY A 224 -7.59 -9.54 -3.27
N MET A 225 -7.48 -10.84 -3.54
CA MET A 225 -8.42 -11.85 -3.03
C MET A 225 -7.89 -12.70 -1.89
N ARG A 226 -6.70 -12.38 -1.36
CA ARG A 226 -6.09 -13.08 -0.22
C ARG A 226 -6.98 -12.99 1.02
N ASN A 227 -7.34 -11.76 1.40
CA ASN A 227 -8.20 -11.44 2.54
C ASN A 227 -8.86 -10.07 2.39
N ALA A 228 -9.74 -9.71 3.33
CA ALA A 228 -10.49 -8.46 3.28
C ALA A 228 -9.60 -7.20 3.39
N HIS A 229 -8.42 -7.31 4.02
CA HIS A 229 -7.48 -6.20 4.14
C HIS A 229 -6.80 -5.94 2.79
N GLU A 230 -6.27 -6.97 2.16
CA GLU A 230 -5.61 -6.87 0.85
C GLU A 230 -6.58 -6.54 -0.27
N TYR A 231 -7.82 -7.02 -0.17
CA TYR A 231 -8.92 -6.60 -1.04
C TYR A 231 -9.14 -5.10 -0.99
N TRP A 232 -9.24 -4.52 0.21
CA TRP A 232 -9.42 -3.09 0.38
C TRP A 232 -8.20 -2.29 -0.10
N ALA A 233 -6.99 -2.68 0.28
CA ALA A 233 -5.76 -1.96 -0.07
C ALA A 233 -5.48 -2.03 -1.58
N THR A 234 -5.68 -3.21 -2.20
CA THR A 234 -5.57 -3.37 -3.65
C THR A 234 -6.63 -2.53 -4.36
N ALA A 235 -7.90 -2.59 -3.94
CA ALA A 235 -8.96 -1.77 -4.52
C ALA A 235 -8.70 -0.26 -4.36
N THR A 236 -8.07 0.15 -3.25
CA THR A 236 -7.59 1.53 -3.06
C THR A 236 -6.59 1.91 -4.15
N GLN A 237 -5.58 1.08 -4.42
CA GLN A 237 -4.62 1.37 -5.50
C GLN A 237 -5.29 1.48 -6.87
N ILE A 238 -6.24 0.60 -7.18
CA ILE A 238 -7.05 0.68 -8.40
C ILE A 238 -7.79 2.01 -8.47
N PHE A 239 -8.46 2.40 -7.38
CA PHE A 239 -9.24 3.63 -7.32
C PHE A 239 -8.41 4.89 -7.56
N PHE A 240 -7.13 4.88 -7.19
CA PHE A 240 -6.19 5.96 -7.46
C PHE A 240 -5.42 5.80 -8.79
N GLY A 241 -5.60 4.70 -9.52
CA GLY A 241 -4.85 4.43 -10.76
C GLY A 241 -3.37 4.13 -10.50
N ALA A 242 -3.06 3.56 -9.35
CA ALA A 242 -1.71 3.38 -8.81
C ALA A 242 -1.19 1.92 -8.85
N LEU A 243 -1.81 1.06 -9.68
CA LEU A 243 -1.47 -0.35 -9.80
C LEU A 243 -1.56 -0.84 -11.25
N HIS A 244 -0.47 -1.39 -11.77
CA HIS A 244 -0.41 -1.83 -13.17
C HIS A 244 -0.24 -3.35 -13.38
N VAL A 245 0.25 -4.18 -12.44
CA VAL A 245 0.41 -5.64 -12.74
C VAL A 245 0.07 -6.61 -11.61
N LYS A 246 0.40 -6.35 -10.34
CA LYS A 246 0.53 -7.43 -9.33
C LYS A 246 -0.69 -7.69 -8.43
N GLY A 247 -1.75 -6.86 -8.49
CA GLY A 247 -2.88 -6.98 -7.57
C GLY A 247 -4.05 -7.84 -8.04
N GLY A 248 -4.17 -8.07 -9.36
CA GLY A 248 -5.24 -8.88 -9.96
C GLY A 248 -6.63 -8.22 -10.06
N MET A 249 -6.74 -6.94 -9.68
CA MET A 249 -7.98 -6.15 -9.75
C MET A 249 -7.94 -5.05 -10.83
N ASN A 250 -6.98 -5.11 -11.75
CA ASN A 250 -6.71 -4.07 -12.76
C ASN A 250 -6.77 -4.56 -14.21
N GLN A 251 -7.43 -5.68 -14.49
CA GLN A 251 -7.56 -6.23 -15.85
C GLN A 251 -8.76 -5.63 -16.58
N CYS A 252 -8.55 -4.48 -17.23
CA CYS A 252 -9.54 -3.80 -18.06
C CYS A 252 -9.71 -4.48 -19.44
N GLY A 253 -10.24 -5.70 -19.45
CA GLY A 253 -10.39 -6.51 -20.67
C GLY A 253 -9.10 -7.25 -21.01
N ALA A 254 -8.61 -7.11 -22.24
CA ALA A 254 -7.36 -7.75 -22.69
C ALA A 254 -6.09 -7.04 -22.18
N ASN A 255 -6.21 -5.82 -21.65
CA ASN A 255 -5.10 -4.99 -21.20
C ASN A 255 -5.30 -4.58 -19.74
N PHE A 256 -4.23 -4.13 -19.10
CA PHE A 256 -4.32 -3.48 -17.79
C PHE A 256 -4.99 -2.11 -17.91
N CYS A 257 -5.68 -1.70 -16.83
CA CYS A 257 -6.29 -0.39 -16.75
C CYS A 257 -5.23 0.73 -16.85
N ASN A 258 -5.49 1.71 -17.69
CA ASN A 258 -4.64 2.86 -17.95
C ASN A 258 -5.22 4.11 -17.27
N GLY A 259 -4.55 4.55 -16.20
CA GLY A 259 -4.92 5.73 -15.44
C GLY A 259 -6.17 5.56 -14.56
N PHE A 260 -6.41 6.55 -13.69
CA PHE A 260 -7.44 6.45 -12.65
C PHE A 260 -8.87 6.31 -13.20
N GLN A 261 -9.18 6.95 -14.34
CA GLN A 261 -10.55 6.95 -14.87
C GLN A 261 -10.96 5.54 -15.32
N GLN A 262 -10.14 4.88 -16.13
CA GLN A 262 -10.41 3.53 -16.59
C GLN A 262 -10.44 2.54 -15.42
N SER A 263 -9.52 2.68 -14.46
CA SER A 263 -9.49 1.86 -13.25
C SER A 263 -10.75 2.02 -12.39
N ARG A 264 -11.25 3.26 -12.20
CA ARG A 264 -12.49 3.52 -11.47
C ARG A 264 -13.72 3.00 -12.20
N ASP A 265 -13.78 3.14 -13.51
CA ASP A 265 -14.91 2.65 -14.30
C ASP A 265 -14.96 1.12 -14.30
N HIS A 266 -13.79 0.46 -14.37
CA HIS A 266 -13.66 -0.98 -14.21
C HIS A 266 -14.11 -1.45 -12.83
N LEU A 267 -13.62 -0.80 -11.76
CA LEU A 267 -14.01 -1.11 -10.39
C LEU A 267 -15.50 -0.91 -10.16
N ARG A 268 -16.08 0.19 -10.68
CA ARG A 268 -17.53 0.48 -10.59
C ARG A 268 -18.37 -0.58 -11.30
N SER A 269 -17.89 -1.10 -12.44
CA SER A 269 -18.63 -2.07 -13.23
C SER A 269 -18.55 -3.48 -12.66
N LEU A 270 -17.37 -3.94 -12.24
CA LEU A 270 -17.19 -5.31 -11.72
C LEU A 270 -17.59 -5.43 -10.25
N ASP A 271 -17.19 -4.45 -9.43
CA ASP A 271 -17.33 -4.50 -7.98
C ASP A 271 -17.87 -3.17 -7.42
N PRO A 272 -19.15 -2.86 -7.72
CA PRO A 272 -19.77 -1.61 -7.30
C PRO A 272 -19.80 -1.45 -5.77
N ALA A 273 -19.79 -2.55 -5.02
CA ALA A 273 -19.82 -2.52 -3.56
C ALA A 273 -18.57 -1.84 -3.00
N VAL A 274 -17.37 -2.32 -3.33
CA VAL A 274 -16.13 -1.68 -2.87
C VAL A 274 -15.91 -0.31 -3.51
N PHE A 275 -16.30 -0.13 -4.78
CA PHE A 275 -16.22 1.17 -5.45
C PHE A 275 -16.98 2.26 -4.67
N ASN A 276 -18.20 1.97 -4.22
CA ASN A 276 -19.02 2.93 -3.48
C ASN A 276 -18.41 3.28 -2.11
N ILE A 277 -17.81 2.30 -1.42
CA ILE A 277 -17.11 2.54 -0.16
C ILE A 277 -15.89 3.45 -0.39
N LEU A 278 -15.07 3.15 -1.40
CA LEU A 278 -13.89 3.94 -1.76
C LEU A 278 -14.28 5.38 -2.15
N SER A 279 -15.34 5.53 -2.94
CA SER A 279 -15.91 6.83 -3.32
C SER A 279 -16.30 7.66 -2.09
N HIS A 280 -16.96 7.04 -1.11
CA HIS A 280 -17.30 7.72 0.15
C HIS A 280 -16.04 8.10 0.95
N VAL A 281 -15.14 7.15 1.18
CA VAL A 281 -13.96 7.32 2.04
C VAL A 281 -12.97 8.34 1.49
N TYR A 282 -12.63 8.28 0.21
CA TYR A 282 -11.57 9.10 -0.36
C TYR A 282 -12.05 10.39 -1.02
N THR A 283 -13.30 10.43 -1.47
CA THR A 283 -13.81 11.54 -2.29
C THR A 283 -15.11 12.14 -1.78
N ASN A 284 -15.59 11.72 -0.60
CA ASN A 284 -16.87 12.12 -0.04
C ASN A 284 -18.02 12.00 -1.07
N ASN A 285 -18.06 10.86 -1.78
CA ASN A 285 -19.01 10.55 -2.84
C ASN A 285 -18.86 11.35 -4.15
N ASN A 286 -17.67 11.92 -4.42
CA ASN A 286 -17.35 12.56 -5.70
C ASN A 286 -16.20 11.85 -6.44
N PRO A 287 -16.43 10.64 -6.99
CA PRO A 287 -15.39 9.81 -7.58
C PRO A 287 -14.93 10.31 -8.96
N SER A 288 -15.43 11.44 -9.46
CA SER A 288 -14.93 12.08 -10.68
C SER A 288 -13.66 12.91 -10.45
N LEU A 289 -13.32 13.19 -9.18
CA LEU A 289 -12.19 14.03 -8.82
C LEU A 289 -10.87 13.35 -9.20
N ASN A 290 -10.11 14.02 -10.06
CA ASN A 290 -8.77 13.57 -10.43
C ASN A 290 -7.88 13.49 -9.17
N PRO A 291 -7.24 12.33 -8.90
CA PRO A 291 -6.33 12.18 -7.77
C PRO A 291 -5.09 13.06 -7.88
N GLY A 292 -4.68 13.44 -9.09
CA GLY A 292 -3.58 14.39 -9.31
C GLY A 292 -2.18 13.78 -9.16
N PHE A 293 -2.07 12.45 -9.17
CA PHE A 293 -0.80 11.73 -9.24
C PHE A 293 -0.93 10.47 -10.11
N SER A 294 0.22 9.98 -10.59
CA SER A 294 0.40 8.71 -11.30
C SER A 294 1.17 7.72 -10.42
N ILE A 295 1.35 6.48 -10.90
CA ILE A 295 2.17 5.45 -10.24
C ILE A 295 3.53 6.02 -9.82
N CYS A 296 4.20 6.70 -10.76
CA CYS A 296 5.40 7.49 -10.52
C CYS A 296 5.04 8.98 -10.62
N PRO A 297 4.86 9.69 -9.49
CA PRO A 297 4.56 11.12 -9.52
C PRO A 297 5.79 11.90 -10.02
N ALA A 298 5.57 12.83 -10.95
CA ALA A 298 6.59 13.79 -11.35
C ALA A 298 6.50 15.04 -10.46
N GLY A 299 7.58 15.36 -9.75
CA GLY A 299 7.67 16.55 -8.90
C GLY A 299 7.00 16.40 -7.53
N SER A 300 7.39 17.26 -6.58
CA SER A 300 6.84 17.33 -5.23
C SER A 300 6.26 18.72 -4.93
N VAL A 301 5.28 18.79 -4.03
CA VAL A 301 4.86 20.08 -3.45
C VAL A 301 5.96 20.54 -2.51
N VAL A 302 6.51 21.73 -2.77
CA VAL A 302 7.49 22.36 -1.88
C VAL A 302 6.72 22.91 -0.67
N VAL A 303 7.16 22.50 0.52
CA VAL A 303 6.63 23.04 1.79
C VAL A 303 7.01 24.51 1.89
N GLY A 304 6.02 25.39 2.05
CA GLY A 304 6.18 26.83 2.23
C GLY A 304 6.30 27.22 3.70
#